data_AF-A0AAU4HYC4-F1
#
_entry.id   AF-A0AAU4HYC4-F1
#
_cell.length_a   1.000
_cell.length_b   1.000
_cell.length_c   1.000
_cell.angle_alpha   90.00
_cell.angle_beta   90.00
_cell.angle_gamma   90.00
#
_symmetry.space_group_name_H-M   'P 1'
#
loop_
_entity.id
_entity.type
_entity.pdbx_description
1 polymer ?
#
loop_
_entity_poly.entity_id
_entity_poly.type
_entity_poly.pdbx_seq_one_letter_code
_entity_poly.pdbx_strand_id
1 'polypeptide(L)'
;MTKDEATRAMALLRHSGGALPTLGLPLTDMEQAAAAAGLRVHLVDDPVSGSLVVLGWSGGEPAASAESPRLPRNRLNPKEVVTFVAAYALLTQRQQLSVIPFADVVALLRACTDKNAHTWAVPALERALPQAGLLRLHPDRTVRLGPGASTLDPSTHAVLNSAVVRLRRHRAYPHHGDESHSAPPVPTPEIATAKASWFENDAVDCVRALEAADAPLPARDWQQFEEPATRREVERLLAGIGRTLIEATAVSDSGSREVTGYISGWHSAVTPVFKAPLGGLTATNLAALALVYLYDRLIPESGGAPERRTIESRLRDHKGPDGRDCLKGRDIAEALSRLKALGLIDSRNRVQESLLQRLTPEQDQRLRENVLMLADPGSLVADELRRRRINEAGAAA
;
A
#
# COMPACT_ATOMS: atom_id res chain seq x y z
N MET A 1 14.05 19.49 -17.26
CA MET A 1 13.68 18.55 -16.19
C MET A 1 14.15 17.17 -16.60
N THR A 2 14.75 16.42 -15.69
CA THR A 2 15.42 15.15 -16.01
C THR A 2 14.49 13.96 -15.74
N LYS A 3 14.73 12.83 -16.43
CA LYS A 3 14.04 11.54 -16.21
C LYS A 3 14.01 11.11 -14.73
N ASP A 4 14.98 11.56 -13.94
CA ASP A 4 15.07 11.30 -12.51
C ASP A 4 14.01 12.06 -11.69
N GLU A 5 13.63 13.28 -12.09
CA GLU A 5 12.60 14.06 -11.39
C GLU A 5 11.22 13.41 -11.52
N ALA A 6 10.88 12.93 -12.73
CA ALA A 6 9.63 12.21 -12.98
C ALA A 6 9.56 10.89 -12.20
N THR A 7 10.67 10.14 -12.19
CA THR A 7 10.79 8.90 -11.41
C THR A 7 10.56 9.14 -9.91
N ARG A 8 11.17 10.20 -9.35
CA ARG A 8 11.00 10.60 -7.94
C ARG A 8 9.57 11.07 -7.65
N ALA A 9 8.96 11.84 -8.55
CA ALA A 9 7.59 12.30 -8.41
C ALA A 9 6.58 11.14 -8.46
N MET A 10 6.78 10.17 -9.35
CA MET A 10 5.99 8.94 -9.41
C MET A 10 6.12 8.10 -8.14
N ALA A 11 7.33 7.96 -7.62
CA ALA A 11 7.58 7.28 -6.36
C ALA A 11 6.88 7.97 -5.18
N LEU A 12 6.96 9.30 -5.11
CA LEU A 12 6.23 10.10 -4.11
C LEU A 12 4.71 9.95 -4.26
N LEU A 13 4.18 9.95 -5.49
CA LEU A 13 2.75 9.81 -5.75
C LEU A 13 2.21 8.51 -5.19
N ARG A 14 2.94 7.41 -5.42
CA ARG A 14 2.65 6.10 -4.83
C ARG A 14 2.79 6.09 -3.31
N HIS A 15 3.88 6.65 -2.78
CA HIS A 15 4.16 6.69 -1.34
C HIS A 15 3.10 7.47 -0.56
N SER A 16 2.53 8.52 -1.15
CA SER A 16 1.50 9.36 -0.54
C SER A 16 0.08 8.78 -0.60
N GLY A 17 -0.06 7.48 -0.91
CA GLY A 17 -1.36 6.82 -1.02
C GLY A 17 -2.08 7.12 -2.34
N GLY A 18 -1.31 7.44 -3.38
CA GLY A 18 -1.83 7.56 -4.74
C GLY A 18 -2.32 8.96 -5.13
N ALA A 19 -2.15 9.98 -4.29
CA ALA A 19 -2.50 11.37 -4.62
C ALA A 19 -1.46 12.41 -4.16
N LEU A 20 -1.20 13.42 -4.98
CA LEU A 20 -0.32 14.56 -4.68
C LEU A 20 -0.87 15.87 -5.27
N PRO A 21 -0.57 17.05 -4.67
CA PRO A 21 -0.80 18.33 -5.32
C PRO A 21 -0.04 18.44 -6.65
N THR A 22 -0.65 19.04 -7.68
CA THR A 22 -0.04 19.21 -9.01
C THR A 22 1.15 20.17 -9.04
N LEU A 23 1.23 21.10 -8.08
CA LEU A 23 2.21 22.18 -8.09
C LEU A 23 3.65 21.65 -8.02
N GLY A 24 4.45 21.98 -9.05
CA GLY A 24 5.87 21.62 -9.13
C GLY A 24 6.15 20.20 -9.61
N LEU A 25 5.14 19.47 -10.09
CA LEU A 25 5.30 18.12 -10.64
C LEU A 25 5.55 18.15 -12.16
N PRO A 26 6.48 17.32 -12.69
CA PRO A 26 6.67 17.14 -14.13
C PRO A 26 5.55 16.28 -14.74
N LEU A 27 4.35 16.83 -14.85
CA LEU A 27 3.13 16.06 -15.22
C LEU A 27 3.28 15.29 -16.54
N THR A 28 3.82 15.92 -17.59
CA THR A 28 4.00 15.27 -18.90
C THR A 28 4.91 14.04 -18.81
N ASP A 29 6.04 14.16 -18.11
CA ASP A 29 6.98 13.06 -17.96
C ASP A 29 6.42 11.96 -17.04
N MET A 30 5.64 12.34 -16.02
CA MET A 30 4.92 11.40 -15.15
C MET A 30 3.85 10.62 -15.91
N GLU A 31 3.06 11.28 -16.75
CA GLU A 31 2.05 10.66 -17.61
C GLU A 31 2.69 9.67 -18.58
N GLN A 32 3.81 10.05 -19.21
CA GLN A 32 4.55 9.17 -20.12
C GLN A 32 5.14 7.95 -19.41
N ALA A 33 5.76 8.15 -18.24
CA ALA A 33 6.31 7.07 -17.43
C ALA A 33 5.22 6.12 -16.91
N ALA A 34 4.07 6.67 -16.47
CA ALA A 34 2.92 5.89 -16.04
C ALA A 34 2.34 5.07 -17.21
N ALA A 35 2.09 5.71 -18.36
CA ALA A 35 1.54 5.05 -19.53
C ALA A 35 2.41 3.89 -20.01
N ALA A 36 3.74 4.07 -20.03
CA ALA A 36 4.68 3.01 -20.39
C ALA A 36 4.58 1.78 -19.46
N ALA A 37 4.26 1.99 -18.18
CA ALA A 37 4.08 0.94 -17.19
C ALA A 37 2.63 0.44 -17.06
N GLY A 38 1.74 0.77 -18.00
CA GLY A 38 0.33 0.36 -17.94
C GLY A 38 -0.48 1.05 -16.84
N LEU A 39 -0.04 2.23 -16.39
CA LEU A 39 -0.69 3.08 -15.40
C LEU A 39 -1.26 4.34 -16.07
N ARG A 40 -2.09 5.06 -15.33
CA ARG A 40 -2.66 6.33 -15.75
C ARG A 40 -2.54 7.36 -14.65
N VAL A 41 -2.08 8.54 -15.01
CA VAL A 41 -2.12 9.71 -14.13
C VAL A 41 -3.41 10.47 -14.43
N HIS A 42 -4.18 10.75 -13.39
CA HIS A 42 -5.43 11.51 -13.45
C HIS A 42 -5.25 12.85 -12.76
N LEU A 43 -5.78 13.91 -13.38
CA LEU A 43 -5.93 15.20 -12.73
C LEU A 43 -7.34 15.26 -12.15
N VAL A 44 -7.44 15.45 -10.84
CA VAL A 44 -8.69 15.52 -10.10
C VAL A 44 -8.73 16.85 -9.36
N ASP A 45 -9.74 17.67 -9.63
CA ASP A 45 -9.94 18.90 -8.88
C ASP A 45 -10.48 18.58 -7.49
N ASP A 46 -9.68 18.88 -6.45
CA ASP A 46 -10.11 18.81 -5.07
C ASP A 46 -10.47 20.21 -4.57
N PRO A 47 -11.71 20.44 -4.09
CA PRO A 47 -12.15 21.77 -3.67
C PRO A 47 -11.40 22.31 -2.44
N VAL A 48 -10.62 21.47 -1.72
CA VAL A 48 -9.87 21.86 -0.53
C VAL A 48 -8.37 21.99 -0.83
N SER A 49 -7.81 21.05 -1.57
CA SER A 49 -6.38 20.97 -1.86
C SER A 49 -5.99 21.50 -3.25
N GLY A 50 -6.95 21.97 -4.04
CA GLY A 50 -6.75 22.33 -5.44
C GLY A 50 -6.63 21.10 -6.35
N SER A 51 -6.07 21.25 -7.54
CA SER A 51 -5.88 20.12 -8.45
C SER A 51 -4.87 19.11 -7.89
N LEU A 52 -5.28 17.85 -7.84
CA LEU A 52 -4.50 16.70 -7.40
C LEU A 52 -4.16 15.82 -8.59
N VAL A 53 -2.94 15.32 -8.59
CA VAL A 53 -2.49 14.20 -9.41
C VAL A 53 -2.86 12.92 -8.67
N VAL A 54 -3.52 11.98 -9.34
CA VAL A 54 -3.90 10.69 -8.79
C VAL A 54 -3.41 9.58 -9.71
N LEU A 55 -2.89 8.49 -9.15
CA LEU A 55 -2.46 7.33 -9.92
C LEU A 55 -3.59 6.29 -10.02
N GLY A 56 -3.83 5.79 -11.23
CA GLY A 56 -4.74 4.70 -11.54
C GLY A 56 -4.12 3.72 -12.55
N TRP A 57 -4.89 2.70 -12.94
CA TRP A 57 -4.50 1.73 -13.97
C TRP A 57 -5.01 2.15 -15.34
N SER A 58 -4.26 1.86 -16.41
CA SER A 58 -4.78 2.02 -17.77
C SER A 58 -5.66 0.81 -18.14
N GLY A 59 -6.96 0.89 -17.81
CA GLY A 59 -7.92 -0.20 -18.00
C GLY A 59 -8.42 -0.76 -16.67
N GLY A 60 -8.85 -2.03 -16.65
CA GLY A 60 -9.17 -2.73 -15.41
C GLY A 60 -7.93 -3.01 -14.59
N GLU A 61 -8.05 -3.03 -13.27
CA GLU A 61 -6.95 -3.49 -12.42
C GLU A 61 -6.64 -4.96 -12.69
N PRO A 62 -5.35 -5.33 -12.82
CA PRO A 62 -4.95 -6.73 -13.02
C PRO A 62 -5.47 -7.59 -11.86
N ALA A 63 -6.34 -8.55 -12.19
CA ALA A 63 -6.64 -9.61 -11.25
C ALA A 63 -5.36 -10.43 -11.05
N ALA A 64 -4.92 -10.60 -9.79
CA ALA A 64 -3.74 -11.42 -9.47
C ALA A 64 -3.90 -12.91 -9.84
N SER A 65 -5.01 -13.31 -10.47
CA SER A 65 -5.41 -14.66 -10.88
C SER A 65 -6.61 -14.56 -11.84
N ALA A 66 -6.83 -15.59 -12.67
CA ALA A 66 -7.92 -15.73 -13.66
C ALA A 66 -9.36 -15.76 -13.07
N GLU A 67 -9.55 -15.43 -11.80
CA GLU A 67 -10.86 -15.26 -11.18
C GLU A 67 -11.30 -13.80 -11.17
N SER A 68 -12.58 -13.59 -11.47
CA SER A 68 -13.40 -12.35 -11.46
C SER A 68 -12.75 -11.06 -10.90
N PRO A 69 -12.96 -9.90 -11.56
CA PRO A 69 -12.39 -8.63 -11.13
C PRO A 69 -12.75 -8.33 -9.67
N ARG A 70 -11.73 -8.32 -8.81
CA ARG A 70 -11.82 -7.91 -7.40
C ARG A 70 -11.38 -6.45 -7.33
N LEU A 71 -12.10 -5.65 -6.55
CA LEU A 71 -11.71 -4.29 -6.17
C LEU A 71 -10.23 -4.26 -5.72
N PRO A 72 -9.53 -3.13 -5.98
CA PRO A 72 -8.11 -3.00 -5.71
C PRO A 72 -7.64 -3.54 -4.39
N ARG A 73 -6.71 -4.49 -4.46
CA ARG A 73 -5.93 -4.92 -3.30
C ARG A 73 -4.86 -3.86 -3.04
N ASN A 74 -5.28 -2.83 -2.33
CA ASN A 74 -4.48 -2.31 -1.25
C ASN A 74 -5.33 -2.33 0.03
N ARG A 75 -5.06 -3.35 0.86
CA ARG A 75 -5.40 -3.46 2.29
C ARG A 75 -6.86 -3.58 2.72
N LEU A 76 -7.85 -3.60 1.83
CA LEU A 76 -9.25 -3.67 2.27
C LEU A 76 -9.73 -5.11 2.49
N ASN A 77 -10.00 -5.47 3.74
CA ASN A 77 -10.67 -6.70 4.10
C ASN A 77 -12.17 -6.64 3.71
N PRO A 78 -12.90 -7.78 3.68
CA PRO A 78 -14.30 -7.80 3.25
C PRO A 78 -15.21 -6.82 4.00
N LYS A 79 -14.95 -6.57 5.30
CA LYS A 79 -15.73 -5.64 6.11
C LYS A 79 -15.47 -4.18 5.73
N GLU A 80 -14.23 -3.85 5.36
CA GLU A 80 -13.87 -2.53 4.84
C GLU A 80 -14.48 -2.29 3.47
N VAL A 81 -14.51 -3.30 2.59
CA VAL A 81 -15.20 -3.24 1.30
C VAL A 81 -16.70 -2.99 1.50
N VAL A 82 -17.35 -3.72 2.40
CA VAL A 82 -18.77 -3.49 2.74
C VAL A 82 -18.99 -2.08 3.28
N THR A 83 -18.07 -1.59 4.13
CA THR A 83 -18.12 -0.23 4.66
C THR A 83 -18.03 0.80 3.54
N PHE A 84 -17.12 0.60 2.58
CA PHE A 84 -16.95 1.47 1.43
C PHE A 84 -18.19 1.49 0.54
N VAL A 85 -18.77 0.33 0.23
CA VAL A 85 -20.01 0.23 -0.57
C VAL A 85 -21.15 1.01 0.09
N ALA A 86 -21.30 0.93 1.42
CA ALA A 86 -22.32 1.68 2.15
C ALA A 86 -22.08 3.20 2.08
N ALA A 87 -20.85 3.64 2.31
CA ALA A 87 -20.49 5.06 2.19
C ALA A 87 -20.70 5.57 0.75
N TYR A 88 -20.24 4.81 -0.24
CA TYR A 88 -20.39 5.11 -1.66
C TYR A 88 -21.87 5.18 -2.08
N ALA A 89 -22.71 4.28 -1.59
CA ALA A 89 -24.15 4.30 -1.86
C ALA A 89 -24.83 5.59 -1.36
N LEU A 90 -24.49 6.02 -0.14
CA LEU A 90 -25.02 7.25 0.47
C LEU A 90 -24.50 8.51 -0.24
N LEU A 91 -23.21 8.56 -0.58
CA LEU A 91 -22.59 9.66 -1.32
C LEU A 91 -23.18 9.80 -2.73
N THR A 92 -23.45 8.69 -3.42
CA THR A 92 -24.07 8.71 -4.76
C THR A 92 -25.58 8.90 -4.74
N GLN A 93 -26.24 8.78 -3.59
CA GLN A 93 -27.69 9.04 -3.47
C GLN A 93 -27.95 10.54 -3.38
N ARG A 94 -27.10 11.25 -2.62
CA ARG A 94 -27.20 12.69 -2.44
C ARG A 94 -26.47 13.38 -3.60
N GLN A 95 -27.12 13.41 -4.78
CA GLN A 95 -26.59 14.06 -5.99
C GLN A 95 -26.07 15.49 -5.77
N GLN A 96 -26.47 16.15 -4.68
CA GLN A 96 -26.04 17.51 -4.30
C GLN A 96 -25.01 17.58 -3.15
N LEU A 97 -24.81 16.53 -2.36
CA LEU A 97 -23.89 16.55 -1.21
C LEU A 97 -22.64 15.73 -1.51
N SER A 98 -21.52 16.43 -1.65
CA SER A 98 -20.18 15.85 -1.75
C SER A 98 -19.68 15.24 -0.43
N VAL A 99 -20.49 15.29 0.63
CA VAL A 99 -20.17 14.83 1.99
C VAL A 99 -21.37 14.14 2.65
N ILE A 100 -21.11 13.14 3.49
CA ILE A 100 -22.11 12.48 4.34
C ILE A 100 -21.63 12.41 5.80
N PRO A 101 -22.52 12.48 6.80
CA PRO A 101 -22.14 12.25 8.18
C PRO A 101 -21.58 10.84 8.38
N PHE A 102 -20.47 10.72 9.12
CA PHE A 102 -19.89 9.44 9.51
C PHE A 102 -20.91 8.51 10.19
N ALA A 103 -21.77 9.10 11.04
CA ALA A 103 -22.80 8.37 11.76
C ALA A 103 -23.82 7.71 10.84
N ASP A 104 -24.14 8.31 9.68
CA ASP A 104 -25.12 7.78 8.72
C ASP A 104 -24.61 6.46 8.10
N VAL A 105 -23.31 6.37 7.80
CA VAL A 105 -22.70 5.14 7.28
C VAL A 105 -22.78 4.02 8.32
N VAL A 106 -22.41 4.31 9.58
CA VAL A 106 -22.44 3.31 10.66
C VAL A 106 -23.88 2.88 10.96
N ALA A 107 -24.84 3.80 10.94
CA ALA A 107 -26.25 3.51 11.13
C ALA A 107 -26.79 2.59 10.03
N LEU A 108 -26.50 2.89 8.76
CA LEU A 108 -26.87 2.05 7.62
C LEU A 108 -26.29 0.63 7.77
N LEU A 109 -25.01 0.51 8.09
CA LEU A 109 -24.37 -0.79 8.26
C LEU A 109 -24.97 -1.59 9.42
N ARG A 110 -25.28 -0.93 10.54
CA ARG A 110 -25.99 -1.58 11.67
C ARG A 110 -27.39 -2.05 11.29
N ALA A 111 -28.05 -1.37 10.36
CA ALA A 111 -29.40 -1.72 9.93
C ALA A 111 -29.40 -2.84 8.86
N CYS A 112 -28.36 -2.92 8.04
CA CYS A 112 -28.19 -3.94 7.00
C CYS A 112 -27.42 -5.20 7.45
N THR A 113 -26.72 -5.15 8.58
CA THR A 113 -25.89 -6.26 9.10
C THR A 113 -26.14 -6.48 10.60
N ASP A 114 -25.39 -7.37 11.24
CA ASP A 114 -25.52 -7.63 12.68
C ASP A 114 -25.21 -6.39 13.56
N LYS A 115 -25.73 -6.38 14.80
CA LYS A 115 -25.59 -5.28 15.79
C LYS A 115 -24.14 -4.82 16.04
N ASN A 116 -23.16 -5.66 15.70
CA ASN A 116 -21.73 -5.40 15.93
C ASN A 116 -21.03 -4.65 14.78
N ALA A 117 -21.76 -4.14 13.79
CA ALA A 117 -21.20 -3.41 12.64
C ALA A 117 -20.18 -2.32 13.01
N HIS A 118 -20.45 -1.63 14.13
CA HIS A 118 -19.60 -0.55 14.65
C HIS A 118 -18.16 -0.97 14.95
N THR A 119 -17.93 -2.23 15.35
CA THR A 119 -16.61 -2.74 15.74
C THR A 119 -15.61 -2.78 14.57
N TRP A 120 -16.11 -2.82 13.33
CA TRP A 120 -15.29 -2.84 12.12
C TRP A 120 -15.54 -1.65 11.20
N ALA A 121 -16.75 -1.10 11.15
CA ALA A 121 -17.06 0.05 10.31
C ALA A 121 -16.34 1.33 10.78
N VAL A 122 -16.20 1.53 12.10
CA VAL A 122 -15.51 2.71 12.64
C VAL A 122 -14.02 2.70 12.28
N PRO A 123 -13.24 1.64 12.57
CA PRO A 123 -11.85 1.55 12.11
C PRO A 123 -11.70 1.66 10.59
N ALA A 124 -12.64 1.11 9.81
CA ALA A 124 -12.61 1.20 8.36
C ALA A 124 -12.76 2.66 7.87
N LEU A 125 -13.74 3.39 8.39
CA LEU A 125 -14.00 4.79 8.01
C LEU A 125 -12.94 5.77 8.52
N GLU A 126 -12.39 5.54 9.72
CA GLU A 126 -11.39 6.43 10.30
C GLU A 126 -9.99 6.20 9.72
N ARG A 127 -9.72 4.99 9.19
CA ARG A 127 -8.35 4.58 8.89
C ARG A 127 -8.20 3.86 7.56
N ALA A 128 -8.82 2.69 7.40
CA ALA A 128 -8.52 1.84 6.24
C ALA A 128 -8.90 2.52 4.92
N LEU A 129 -10.12 3.08 4.85
CA LEU A 129 -10.64 3.73 3.63
C LEU A 129 -9.96 5.07 3.34
N PRO A 130 -9.64 5.91 4.35
CA PRO A 130 -8.74 7.06 4.16
C PRO A 130 -7.33 6.69 3.70
N GLN A 131 -6.71 5.66 4.28
CA GLN A 131 -5.37 5.22 3.90
C GLN A 131 -5.32 4.64 2.49
N ALA A 132 -6.40 3.96 2.07
CA ALA A 132 -6.57 3.49 0.70
C ALA A 132 -6.94 4.62 -0.28
N GLY A 133 -7.10 5.86 0.19
CA GLY A 133 -7.47 7.01 -0.63
C GLY A 133 -8.91 6.94 -1.19
N LEU A 134 -9.72 5.95 -0.79
CA LEU A 134 -11.08 5.76 -1.28
C LEU A 134 -12.07 6.72 -0.63
N LEU A 135 -11.84 7.09 0.63
CA LEU A 135 -12.63 8.10 1.34
C LEU A 135 -11.70 9.16 1.92
N ARG A 136 -12.25 10.33 2.27
CA ARG A 136 -11.60 11.30 3.16
C ARG A 136 -12.52 11.57 4.33
N LEU A 137 -11.96 11.49 5.53
CA LEU A 137 -12.63 11.87 6.78
C LEU A 137 -12.22 13.30 7.14
N HIS A 138 -13.20 14.17 7.29
CA HIS A 138 -13.00 15.55 7.72
C HIS A 138 -13.04 15.67 9.25
N PRO A 139 -12.45 16.76 9.81
CA PRO A 139 -12.46 17.00 11.26
C PRO A 139 -13.86 17.07 11.88
N ASP A 140 -14.85 17.49 11.11
CA ASP A 140 -16.27 17.58 11.49
C ASP A 140 -17.01 16.23 11.45
N ARG A 141 -16.28 15.11 11.31
CA ARG A 141 -16.84 13.75 11.19
C ARG A 141 -17.74 13.59 9.96
N THR A 142 -17.51 14.35 8.89
CA THR A 142 -18.10 14.06 7.58
C THR A 142 -17.13 13.27 6.70
N VAL A 143 -17.70 12.45 5.82
CA VAL A 143 -17.01 11.54 4.93
C VAL A 143 -17.31 11.96 3.49
N ARG A 144 -16.28 12.03 2.65
CA ARG A 144 -16.41 12.23 1.20
C ARG A 144 -15.66 11.16 0.42
N LEU A 145 -15.93 11.06 -0.88
CA LEU A 145 -15.09 10.27 -1.78
C LEU A 145 -13.67 10.84 -1.78
N GLY A 146 -12.70 9.96 -1.63
CA GLY A 146 -11.29 10.30 -1.76
C GLY A 146 -10.84 10.21 -3.22
N PRO A 147 -9.65 10.75 -3.54
CA PRO A 147 -9.10 10.76 -4.89
C PRO A 147 -8.95 9.36 -5.51
N GLY A 148 -8.68 8.34 -4.70
CA GLY A 148 -8.60 6.95 -5.17
C GLY A 148 -9.95 6.38 -5.64
N ALA A 149 -11.07 6.89 -5.13
CA ALA A 149 -12.39 6.47 -5.60
C ALA A 149 -12.72 7.01 -6.99
N SER A 150 -12.15 8.14 -7.40
CA SER A 150 -12.30 8.73 -8.74
C SER A 150 -11.42 8.08 -9.80
N THR A 151 -10.43 7.27 -9.41
CA THR A 151 -9.52 6.56 -10.32
C THR A 151 -9.84 5.07 -10.44
N LEU A 152 -10.95 4.62 -9.84
CA LEU A 152 -11.44 3.26 -10.04
C LEU A 152 -11.77 3.03 -11.50
N ASP A 153 -11.45 1.84 -12.01
CA ASP A 153 -11.71 1.52 -13.40
C ASP A 153 -13.23 1.37 -13.69
N PRO A 154 -13.65 1.49 -14.96
CA PRO A 154 -15.07 1.39 -15.32
C PRO A 154 -15.74 0.07 -14.90
N SER A 155 -15.02 -1.05 -14.89
CA SER A 155 -15.57 -2.34 -14.48
C SER A 155 -15.79 -2.40 -12.97
N THR A 156 -14.85 -1.86 -12.19
CA THR A 156 -15.00 -1.69 -10.74
C THR A 156 -16.16 -0.75 -10.41
N HIS A 157 -16.31 0.37 -11.12
CA HIS A 157 -17.47 1.24 -10.98
C HIS A 157 -18.78 0.50 -11.30
N ALA A 158 -18.82 -0.34 -12.32
CA ALA A 158 -20.01 -1.12 -12.66
C ALA A 158 -20.37 -2.12 -11.53
N VAL A 159 -19.37 -2.80 -10.94
CA VAL A 159 -19.57 -3.70 -9.79
C VAL A 159 -20.07 -2.92 -8.57
N LEU A 160 -19.47 -1.77 -8.25
CA LEU A 160 -19.91 -0.91 -7.16
C LEU A 160 -21.34 -0.43 -7.37
N ASN A 161 -21.68 0.06 -8.56
CA ASN A 161 -23.04 0.48 -8.89
C ASN A 161 -24.05 -0.66 -8.78
N SER A 162 -23.69 -1.87 -9.22
CA SER A 162 -24.52 -3.07 -9.02
C SER A 162 -24.75 -3.37 -7.53
N ALA A 163 -23.71 -3.24 -6.71
CA ALA A 163 -23.80 -3.44 -5.26
C ALA A 163 -24.65 -2.35 -4.59
N VAL A 164 -24.51 -1.08 -5.01
CA VAL A 164 -25.32 0.05 -4.55
C VAL A 164 -26.80 -0.17 -4.88
N VAL A 165 -27.12 -0.60 -6.09
CA VAL A 165 -28.52 -0.90 -6.48
C VAL A 165 -29.11 -2.00 -5.59
N ARG A 166 -28.33 -3.04 -5.28
CA ARG A 166 -28.77 -4.10 -4.35
C ARG A 166 -28.96 -3.57 -2.93
N LEU A 167 -28.03 -2.77 -2.44
CA LEU A 167 -28.10 -2.18 -1.10
C LEU A 167 -29.28 -1.21 -0.96
N ARG A 168 -29.58 -0.41 -1.99
CA ARG A 168 -30.73 0.49 -2.03
C ARG A 168 -32.07 -0.24 -2.03
N ARG A 169 -32.12 -1.48 -2.51
CA ARG A 169 -33.32 -2.34 -2.44
C ARG A 169 -33.48 -3.00 -1.07
N HIS A 170 -32.47 -2.90 -0.20
CA HIS A 170 -32.54 -3.47 1.13
C HIS A 170 -33.51 -2.65 2.00
N ARG A 171 -34.42 -3.34 2.73
CA ARG A 171 -35.49 -2.70 3.52
C ARG A 171 -34.99 -1.69 4.56
N ALA A 172 -33.76 -1.88 5.03
CA ALA A 172 -33.13 -1.04 6.04
C ALA A 172 -32.43 0.21 5.45
N TYR A 173 -32.43 0.37 4.13
CA TYR A 173 -31.79 1.51 3.48
C TYR A 173 -32.64 2.79 3.66
N PRO A 174 -32.03 3.93 4.01
CA PRO A 174 -32.77 5.19 4.17
C PRO A 174 -33.23 5.71 2.80
N HIS A 175 -34.50 5.54 2.52
CA HIS A 175 -35.17 6.25 1.43
C HIS A 175 -35.50 7.65 1.93
N HIS A 176 -34.69 8.64 1.57
CA HIS A 176 -35.14 10.03 1.63
C HIS A 176 -36.30 10.14 0.65
N GLY A 177 -37.48 10.50 1.17
CA GLY A 177 -38.71 10.57 0.39
C GLY A 177 -38.54 11.54 -0.77
N ASP A 178 -38.28 10.99 -1.95
CA ASP A 178 -38.53 11.65 -3.21
C ASP A 178 -38.75 10.58 -4.29
N GLU A 179 -39.58 10.96 -5.24
CA GLU A 179 -40.52 10.12 -5.95
C GLU A 179 -39.92 9.06 -6.89
N SER A 180 -40.74 8.05 -7.11
CA SER A 180 -40.84 7.19 -8.29
C SER A 180 -40.25 7.78 -9.58
N HIS A 181 -38.95 7.60 -9.80
CA HIS A 181 -38.35 7.70 -11.13
C HIS A 181 -37.66 6.39 -11.49
N SER A 182 -38.25 5.72 -12.49
CA SER A 182 -37.66 4.58 -13.18
C SER A 182 -36.21 4.89 -13.52
N ALA A 183 -35.30 4.03 -13.03
CA ALA A 183 -33.90 4.09 -13.42
C ALA A 183 -33.80 3.95 -14.95
N PRO A 184 -33.05 4.82 -15.65
CA PRO A 184 -32.74 4.58 -17.04
C PRO A 184 -31.94 3.27 -17.16
N PRO A 185 -32.11 2.51 -18.26
CA PRO A 185 -31.34 1.31 -18.49
C PRO A 185 -29.85 1.65 -18.50
N VAL A 186 -29.08 0.91 -17.69
CA VAL A 186 -27.62 0.96 -17.70
C VAL A 186 -27.16 0.58 -19.11
N PRO A 187 -26.46 1.46 -19.85
CA PRO A 187 -25.82 1.03 -21.08
C PRO A 187 -24.83 -0.06 -20.73
N THR A 188 -25.04 -1.25 -21.27
CA THR A 188 -24.08 -2.35 -21.18
C THR A 188 -22.89 -1.91 -22.04
N PRO A 189 -21.68 -1.71 -21.49
CA PRO A 189 -20.55 -1.40 -22.34
C PRO A 189 -20.28 -2.63 -23.20
N GLU A 190 -20.47 -2.49 -24.52
CA GLU A 190 -19.87 -3.41 -25.48
C GLU A 190 -18.36 -3.36 -25.26
N ILE A 191 -17.83 -4.40 -24.64
CA ILE A 191 -16.38 -4.60 -24.52
C ILE A 191 -15.89 -4.99 -25.91
N ALA A 192 -15.55 -3.97 -26.70
CA ALA A 192 -14.82 -4.18 -27.94
C ALA A 192 -13.43 -4.71 -27.58
N THR A 193 -13.24 -6.01 -27.76
CA THR A 193 -11.95 -6.70 -27.65
C THR A 193 -11.07 -6.31 -28.83
N ALA A 194 -10.40 -5.16 -28.71
CA ALA A 194 -9.31 -4.82 -29.60
C ALA A 194 -8.16 -5.82 -29.38
N LYS A 195 -7.90 -6.67 -30.38
CA LYS A 195 -6.70 -7.51 -30.46
C LYS A 195 -5.47 -6.59 -30.52
N ALA A 196 -4.85 -6.36 -29.38
CA ALA A 196 -3.55 -5.71 -29.28
C ALA A 196 -2.42 -6.74 -29.54
N SER A 197 -1.37 -6.27 -30.19
CA SER A 197 -0.10 -6.93 -30.49
C SER A 197 0.42 -7.80 -29.34
N TRP A 198 0.80 -9.04 -29.64
CA TRP A 198 1.04 -10.11 -28.65
C TRP A 198 2.42 -10.02 -27.96
N PHE A 199 3.25 -9.01 -28.23
CA PHE A 199 4.59 -8.90 -27.65
C PHE A 199 4.81 -7.67 -26.75
N GLU A 200 4.10 -6.56 -26.96
CA GLU A 200 4.21 -5.36 -26.10
C GLU A 200 3.37 -5.47 -24.81
N ASN A 201 2.38 -6.38 -24.79
CA ASN A 201 1.51 -6.58 -23.62
C ASN A 201 2.17 -7.41 -22.51
N ASP A 202 3.08 -8.32 -22.82
CA ASP A 202 3.62 -9.27 -21.83
C ASP A 202 4.45 -8.59 -20.74
N ALA A 203 5.31 -7.63 -21.09
CA ALA A 203 6.12 -6.89 -20.11
C ALA A 203 5.25 -5.95 -19.25
N VAL A 204 4.26 -5.29 -19.86
CA VAL A 204 3.32 -4.41 -19.14
C VAL A 204 2.44 -5.23 -18.20
N ASP A 205 1.98 -6.41 -18.62
CA ASP A 205 1.19 -7.33 -17.80
C ASP A 205 2.03 -7.93 -16.65
N CYS A 206 3.32 -8.21 -16.89
CA CYS A 206 4.26 -8.56 -15.82
C CYS A 206 4.42 -7.43 -14.79
N VAL A 207 4.62 -6.18 -15.23
CA VAL A 207 4.73 -5.02 -14.33
C VAL A 207 3.45 -4.84 -13.51
N ARG A 208 2.30 -4.97 -14.18
CA ARG A 208 0.96 -4.93 -13.56
C ARG A 208 0.82 -5.98 -12.48
N ALA A 209 1.17 -7.23 -12.76
CA ALA A 209 1.11 -8.32 -11.80
C ALA A 209 2.06 -8.11 -10.63
N LEU A 210 3.30 -7.68 -10.88
CA LEU A 210 4.29 -7.41 -9.83
C LEU A 210 3.85 -6.30 -8.88
N GLU A 211 3.24 -5.24 -9.41
CA GLU A 211 2.73 -4.13 -8.59
C GLU A 211 1.44 -4.47 -7.84
N ALA A 212 0.65 -5.43 -8.34
CA ALA A 212 -0.56 -5.92 -7.67
C ALA A 212 -0.31 -7.07 -6.67
N ALA A 213 0.84 -7.75 -6.79
CA ALA A 213 1.17 -8.90 -5.96
C ALA A 213 1.58 -8.45 -4.56
N ASP A 214 0.94 -8.98 -3.51
CA ASP A 214 1.33 -8.74 -2.11
C ASP A 214 2.51 -9.62 -1.65
N ALA A 215 2.74 -10.73 -2.35
CA ALA A 215 3.77 -11.73 -2.11
C ALA A 215 4.48 -12.07 -3.44
N PRO A 216 5.66 -12.72 -3.42
CA PRO A 216 6.36 -13.06 -4.66
C PRO A 216 5.49 -13.87 -5.61
N LEU A 217 5.46 -13.45 -6.87
CA LEU A 217 4.88 -14.18 -7.98
C LEU A 217 5.68 -15.47 -8.18
N PRO A 218 5.06 -16.67 -8.11
CA PRO A 218 5.81 -17.92 -8.23
C PRO A 218 6.50 -18.04 -9.59
N ALA A 219 7.79 -18.38 -9.60
CA ALA A 219 8.56 -18.46 -10.84
C ALA A 219 7.95 -19.42 -11.87
N ARG A 220 7.39 -20.55 -11.40
CA ARG A 220 6.69 -21.55 -12.23
C ARG A 220 5.50 -21.00 -13.02
N ASP A 221 4.80 -20.01 -12.47
CA ASP A 221 3.56 -19.45 -13.02
C ASP A 221 3.87 -18.23 -13.91
N TRP A 222 5.12 -17.74 -13.86
CA TRP A 222 5.60 -16.52 -14.53
C TRP A 222 6.92 -16.76 -15.28
N GLN A 223 6.94 -17.80 -16.11
CA GLN A 223 8.12 -18.21 -16.90
C GLN A 223 8.64 -17.11 -17.84
N GLN A 224 7.81 -16.11 -18.17
CA GLN A 224 8.18 -14.93 -18.95
C GLN A 224 9.37 -14.17 -18.34
N PHE A 225 9.56 -14.24 -17.02
CA PHE A 225 10.73 -13.64 -16.37
C PHE A 225 12.04 -14.38 -16.65
N GLU A 226 12.01 -15.63 -17.12
CA GLU A 226 13.21 -16.37 -17.52
C GLU A 226 13.77 -15.83 -18.85
N GLU A 227 12.93 -15.19 -19.67
CA GLU A 227 13.35 -14.58 -20.92
C GLU A 227 14.13 -13.27 -20.68
N PRO A 228 15.40 -13.16 -21.13
CA PRO A 228 16.22 -11.98 -20.84
C PRO A 228 15.69 -10.68 -21.46
N ALA A 229 15.01 -10.75 -22.60
CA ALA A 229 14.44 -9.58 -23.26
C ALA A 229 13.27 -9.01 -22.44
N THR A 230 12.31 -9.87 -22.08
CA THR A 230 11.15 -9.54 -21.25
C THR A 230 11.58 -9.02 -19.88
N ARG A 231 12.56 -9.67 -19.24
CA ARG A 231 13.10 -9.22 -17.95
C ARG A 231 13.69 -7.80 -18.01
N ARG A 232 14.54 -7.52 -19.00
CA ARG A 232 15.14 -6.18 -19.17
C ARG A 232 14.09 -5.11 -19.40
N GLU A 233 13.04 -5.44 -20.16
CA GLU A 233 11.96 -4.51 -20.42
C GLU A 233 11.13 -4.25 -19.15
N VAL A 234 10.80 -5.28 -18.38
CA VAL A 234 10.16 -5.12 -17.06
C VAL A 234 11.01 -4.27 -16.11
N GLU A 235 12.31 -4.53 -16.02
CA GLU A 235 13.24 -3.73 -15.20
C GLU A 235 13.26 -2.27 -15.64
N ARG A 236 13.29 -2.00 -16.95
CA ARG A 236 13.24 -0.65 -17.52
C ARG A 236 11.94 0.07 -17.15
N LEU A 237 10.81 -0.62 -17.28
CA LEU A 237 9.48 -0.09 -16.95
C LEU A 237 9.32 0.19 -15.45
N LEU A 238 9.74 -0.75 -14.59
CA LEU A 238 9.76 -0.59 -13.14
C LEU A 238 10.66 0.58 -12.72
N ALA A 239 11.86 0.70 -13.29
CA ALA A 239 12.78 1.79 -13.00
C ALA A 239 12.15 3.15 -13.32
N GLY A 240 11.40 3.26 -14.43
CA GLY A 240 10.69 4.48 -14.81
C GLY A 240 9.64 4.95 -13.80
N ILE A 241 9.10 4.03 -12.98
CA ILE A 241 8.14 4.34 -11.91
C ILE A 241 8.76 4.27 -10.51
N GLY A 242 10.09 4.23 -10.41
CA GLY A 242 10.84 4.21 -9.14
C GLY A 242 10.86 2.85 -8.43
N ARG A 243 10.56 1.78 -9.15
CA ARG A 243 10.55 0.39 -8.67
C ARG A 243 11.74 -0.38 -9.20
N THR A 244 11.98 -1.55 -8.64
CA THR A 244 12.97 -2.52 -9.12
C THR A 244 12.40 -3.93 -9.05
N LEU A 245 12.79 -4.78 -9.98
CA LEU A 245 12.53 -6.22 -9.91
C LEU A 245 13.43 -6.83 -8.83
N ILE A 246 12.88 -7.73 -8.02
CA ILE A 246 13.62 -8.50 -7.01
C ILE A 246 13.29 -9.97 -7.23
N GLU A 247 14.34 -10.78 -7.29
CA GLU A 247 14.22 -12.24 -7.31
C GLU A 247 14.12 -12.76 -5.87
N ALA A 248 12.99 -13.39 -5.55
CA ALA A 248 12.82 -14.07 -4.29
C ALA A 248 13.51 -15.44 -4.35
N THR A 249 14.64 -15.58 -3.64
CA THR A 249 15.42 -16.82 -3.64
C THR A 249 15.21 -17.64 -2.37
N ALA A 250 15.11 -18.96 -2.51
CA ALA A 250 15.24 -19.90 -1.39
C ALA A 250 16.56 -20.66 -1.49
N VAL A 251 17.07 -21.10 -0.35
CA VAL A 251 18.23 -22.00 -0.29
C VAL A 251 17.68 -23.42 -0.33
N SER A 252 18.05 -24.19 -1.36
CA SER A 252 17.68 -25.60 -1.47
C SER A 252 18.45 -26.45 -0.45
N ASP A 253 18.01 -27.69 -0.24
CA ASP A 253 18.71 -28.66 0.62
C ASP A 253 20.16 -28.94 0.15
N SER A 254 20.46 -28.69 -1.12
CA SER A 254 21.80 -28.77 -1.71
C SER A 254 22.66 -27.51 -1.48
N GLY A 255 22.13 -26.49 -0.81
CA GLY A 255 22.81 -25.22 -0.57
C GLY A 255 22.82 -24.26 -1.77
N SER A 256 22.22 -24.62 -2.90
CA SER A 256 22.08 -23.72 -4.06
C SER A 256 20.93 -22.74 -3.85
N ARG A 257 21.12 -21.49 -4.30
CA ARG A 257 20.04 -20.50 -4.32
C ARG A 257 19.19 -20.72 -5.56
N GLU A 258 17.91 -21.01 -5.35
CA GLU A 258 16.92 -21.16 -6.41
C GLU A 258 15.95 -19.99 -6.39
N VAL A 259 15.61 -19.47 -7.57
CA VAL A 259 14.60 -18.42 -7.70
C VAL A 259 13.22 -19.05 -7.52
N THR A 260 12.59 -18.72 -6.40
CA THR A 260 11.24 -19.21 -6.06
C THR A 260 10.14 -18.29 -6.58
N GLY A 261 10.47 -17.02 -6.86
CA GLY A 261 9.54 -16.07 -7.44
C GLY A 261 10.11 -14.68 -7.68
N TYR A 262 9.22 -13.78 -8.06
CA TYR A 262 9.55 -12.40 -8.44
C TYR A 262 8.64 -11.41 -7.71
N ILE A 263 9.19 -10.30 -7.21
CA ILE A 263 8.42 -9.25 -6.55
C ILE A 263 9.00 -7.87 -6.89
N SER A 264 8.18 -6.82 -6.88
CA SER A 264 8.68 -5.46 -7.02
C SER A 264 9.04 -4.83 -5.67
N GLY A 265 10.18 -4.15 -5.63
CA GLY A 265 10.67 -3.34 -4.51
C GLY A 265 10.85 -1.88 -4.90
N TRP A 266 11.24 -1.04 -3.93
CA TRP A 266 11.59 0.36 -4.21
C TRP A 266 13.01 0.46 -4.74
N HIS A 267 13.20 1.24 -5.82
CA HIS A 267 14.54 1.51 -6.31
C HIS A 267 15.33 2.36 -5.29
N SER A 268 16.61 2.07 -5.09
CA SER A 268 17.45 2.77 -4.09
C SER A 268 17.57 4.28 -4.35
N ALA A 269 17.51 4.69 -5.63
CA ALA A 269 17.58 6.09 -6.05
C ALA A 269 16.38 6.95 -5.60
N VAL A 270 15.22 6.35 -5.32
CA VAL A 270 14.03 7.10 -4.87
C VAL A 270 13.86 7.09 -3.35
N THR A 271 14.54 6.18 -2.64
CA THR A 271 14.46 6.08 -1.18
C THR A 271 14.76 7.39 -0.43
N PRO A 272 15.75 8.23 -0.83
CA PRO A 272 16.03 9.50 -0.14
C PRO A 272 14.89 10.52 -0.20
N VAL A 273 13.95 10.36 -1.14
CA VAL A 273 12.84 11.28 -1.34
C VAL A 273 11.72 11.04 -0.31
N PHE A 274 11.68 9.85 0.30
CA PHE A 274 10.74 9.50 1.35
C PHE A 274 11.16 10.10 2.70
N LYS A 275 10.88 11.40 2.89
CA LYS A 275 11.22 12.13 4.12
C LYS A 275 10.23 11.89 5.27
N ALA A 276 9.00 11.48 4.97
CA ALA A 276 7.95 11.28 5.96
C ALA A 276 7.61 9.78 6.13
N PRO A 277 7.47 9.29 7.37
CA PRO A 277 7.05 7.92 7.63
C PRO A 277 5.63 7.66 7.07
N LEU A 278 5.48 6.56 6.33
CA LEU A 278 4.19 6.07 5.83
C LEU A 278 3.17 5.93 6.97
N GLY A 279 1.93 6.34 6.72
CA GLY A 279 0.80 6.10 7.64
C GLY A 279 0.92 6.82 9.00
N GLY A 280 1.73 7.88 9.09
CA GLY A 280 1.92 8.65 10.31
C GLY A 280 2.55 7.84 11.45
N LEU A 281 3.44 6.90 11.12
CA LEU A 281 4.19 6.17 12.15
C LEU A 281 4.97 7.16 13.02
N THR A 282 4.77 7.07 14.33
CA THR A 282 5.50 7.86 15.31
C THR A 282 6.88 7.24 15.56
N ALA A 283 7.78 7.98 16.19
CA ALA A 283 9.07 7.45 16.65
C ALA A 283 8.90 6.18 17.52
N THR A 284 7.87 6.16 18.38
CA THR A 284 7.48 5.00 19.20
C THR A 284 7.16 3.78 18.35
N ASN A 285 6.37 3.94 17.27
CA ASN A 285 6.02 2.82 16.40
C ASN A 285 7.25 2.27 15.67
N LEU A 286 8.14 3.16 15.21
CA LEU A 286 9.38 2.79 14.54
C LEU A 286 10.35 2.07 15.49
N ALA A 287 10.47 2.53 16.73
CA ALA A 287 11.26 1.87 17.77
C ALA A 287 10.71 0.47 18.08
N ALA A 288 9.38 0.34 18.25
CA ALA A 288 8.75 -0.96 18.46
C ALA A 288 8.98 -1.90 17.27
N LEU A 289 8.87 -1.40 16.02
CA LEU A 289 9.13 -2.19 14.82
C LEU A 289 10.60 -2.64 14.72
N ALA A 290 11.56 -1.75 15.02
CA ALA A 290 12.98 -2.09 15.02
C ALA A 290 13.30 -3.20 16.04
N LEU A 291 12.71 -3.12 17.24
CA LEU A 291 12.89 -4.15 18.26
C LEU A 291 12.20 -5.47 17.90
N VAL A 292 11.01 -5.42 17.29
CA VAL A 292 10.35 -6.61 16.74
C VAL A 292 11.27 -7.28 15.73
N TYR A 293 11.81 -6.53 14.76
CA TYR A 293 12.74 -7.07 13.76
C TYR A 293 14.02 -7.64 14.37
N LEU A 294 14.61 -6.95 15.36
CA LEU A 294 15.80 -7.44 16.09
C LEU A 294 15.54 -8.82 16.73
N TYR A 295 14.42 -8.96 17.45
CA TYR A 295 14.10 -10.16 18.21
C TYR A 295 13.53 -11.31 17.38
N ASP A 296 12.87 -11.00 16.28
CA ASP A 296 12.23 -11.98 15.39
C ASP A 296 13.20 -12.51 14.31
N ARG A 297 14.13 -11.67 13.81
CA ARG A 297 15.03 -12.01 12.70
C ARG A 297 16.50 -11.98 13.07
N LEU A 298 17.01 -10.84 13.53
CA LEU A 298 18.46 -10.66 13.65
C LEU A 298 19.11 -11.56 14.71
N ILE A 299 18.49 -11.67 15.89
CA ILE A 299 19.02 -12.52 16.97
C ILE A 299 18.99 -14.01 16.57
N PRO A 300 17.85 -14.57 16.09
CA PRO A 300 17.81 -15.95 15.60
C PRO A 300 18.81 -16.26 14.48
N GLU A 301 18.94 -15.35 13.49
CA GLU A 301 19.87 -15.52 12.37
C GLU A 301 21.34 -15.50 12.79
N SER A 302 21.66 -14.80 13.88
CA SER A 302 23.02 -14.77 14.46
C SER A 302 23.33 -16.00 15.31
N GLY A 303 22.46 -17.02 15.33
CA GLY A 303 22.59 -18.20 16.19
C GLY A 303 22.21 -17.97 17.64
N GLY A 304 21.63 -16.80 17.96
CA GLY A 304 21.09 -16.50 19.28
C GLY A 304 19.85 -17.33 19.56
N ALA A 305 19.79 -17.96 20.74
CA ALA A 305 18.60 -18.70 21.13
C ALA A 305 17.44 -17.72 21.37
N PRO A 306 16.28 -17.90 20.72
CA PRO A 306 15.11 -17.10 21.04
C PRO A 306 14.70 -17.41 22.48
N GLU A 307 14.89 -16.44 23.40
CA GLU A 307 14.45 -16.60 24.78
C GLU A 307 12.95 -16.94 24.84
N ARG A 308 12.51 -17.74 25.81
CA ARG A 308 11.09 -18.17 25.93
C ARG A 308 10.08 -17.05 26.21
N ARG A 309 10.51 -15.79 26.30
CA ARG A 309 9.67 -14.61 26.57
C ARG A 309 8.95 -14.13 25.31
N THR A 310 7.72 -13.66 25.48
CA THR A 310 6.96 -13.00 24.40
C THR A 310 7.62 -11.69 23.98
N ILE A 311 7.42 -11.28 22.72
CA ILE A 311 7.94 -10.00 22.20
C ILE A 311 7.49 -8.82 23.08
N GLU A 312 6.25 -8.83 23.56
CA GLU A 312 5.72 -7.80 24.47
C GLU A 312 6.48 -7.71 25.80
N SER A 313 6.88 -8.86 26.37
CA SER A 313 7.73 -8.90 27.57
C SER A 313 9.12 -8.35 27.26
N ARG A 314 9.71 -8.71 26.12
CA ARG A 314 11.04 -8.22 25.70
C ARG A 314 11.04 -6.70 25.47
N LEU A 315 10.01 -6.17 24.83
CA LEU A 315 9.84 -4.73 24.60
C LEU A 315 9.71 -3.95 25.91
N ARG A 316 9.06 -4.53 26.93
CA ARG A 316 8.90 -3.89 28.25
C ARG A 316 10.20 -3.86 29.04
N ASP A 317 11.02 -4.90 28.90
CA ASP A 317 12.29 -5.03 29.61
C ASP A 317 13.45 -4.30 28.89
N HIS A 318 13.21 -3.83 27.65
CA HIS A 318 14.23 -3.16 26.84
C HIS A 318 14.54 -1.76 27.36
N LYS A 319 15.72 -1.61 27.96
CA LYS A 319 16.26 -0.32 28.38
C LYS A 319 16.96 0.33 27.19
N GLY A 320 16.63 1.59 26.93
CA GLY A 320 17.31 2.37 25.90
C GLY A 320 18.79 2.61 26.23
N PRO A 321 19.54 3.19 25.29
CA PRO A 321 20.97 3.46 25.46
C PRO A 321 21.30 4.34 26.67
N ASP A 322 20.36 5.18 27.13
CA ASP A 322 20.50 6.02 28.34
C ASP A 322 19.94 5.36 29.61
N GLY A 323 19.61 4.06 29.57
CA GLY A 323 18.98 3.34 30.69
C GLY A 323 17.52 3.73 30.97
N ARG A 324 16.91 4.56 30.12
CA ARG A 324 15.49 4.95 30.19
C ARG A 324 14.65 4.08 29.27
N ASP A 325 13.46 3.71 29.72
CA ASP A 325 12.51 2.91 28.94
C ASP A 325 12.18 3.64 27.63
N CYS A 326 12.56 3.05 26.49
CA CYS A 326 12.22 3.60 25.17
C CYS A 326 10.70 3.57 24.92
N LEU A 327 10.00 2.65 25.56
CA LEU A 327 8.60 2.33 25.35
C LEU A 327 7.94 2.04 26.71
N LYS A 328 6.90 2.80 27.09
CA LYS A 328 6.10 2.48 28.29
C LYS A 328 5.09 1.39 27.97
N GLY A 329 4.68 0.60 28.97
CA GLY A 329 3.80 -0.56 28.77
C GLY A 329 2.49 -0.29 27.99
N ARG A 330 1.86 0.87 28.17
CA ARG A 330 0.67 1.28 27.39
C ARG A 330 1.03 1.61 25.93
N ASP A 331 2.16 2.26 25.71
CA ASP A 331 2.64 2.68 24.39
C ASP A 331 3.03 1.48 23.52
N ILE A 332 3.49 0.38 24.13
CA ILE A 332 3.83 -0.86 23.43
C ILE A 332 2.58 -1.50 22.80
N ALA A 333 1.51 -1.65 23.57
CA ALA A 333 0.28 -2.28 23.08
C ALA A 333 -0.35 -1.47 21.93
N GLU A 334 -0.34 -0.14 22.06
CA GLU A 334 -0.83 0.76 21.00
C GLU A 334 0.07 0.70 19.76
N ALA A 335 1.39 0.75 19.93
CA ALA A 335 2.35 0.63 18.83
C ALA A 335 2.18 -0.70 18.08
N LEU A 336 2.14 -1.84 18.79
CA LEU A 336 1.95 -3.15 18.18
C LEU A 336 0.60 -3.26 17.47
N SER A 337 -0.49 -2.76 18.07
CA SER A 337 -1.80 -2.70 17.43
C SER A 337 -1.76 -1.89 16.14
N ARG A 338 -1.06 -0.75 16.15
CA ARG A 338 -0.88 0.10 14.97
C ARG A 338 -0.02 -0.54 13.89
N LEU A 339 1.07 -1.21 14.26
CA LEU A 339 1.91 -1.96 13.32
C LEU A 339 1.14 -3.11 12.68
N LYS A 340 0.30 -3.83 13.44
CA LYS A 340 -0.62 -4.87 12.90
C LYS A 340 -1.63 -4.28 11.93
N ALA A 341 -2.26 -3.15 12.29
CA ALA A 341 -3.22 -2.48 11.43
C ALA A 341 -2.60 -2.00 10.11
N LEU A 342 -1.31 -1.67 10.11
CA LEU A 342 -0.55 -1.30 8.91
C LEU A 342 0.00 -2.50 8.14
N GLY A 343 -0.22 -3.73 8.63
CA GLY A 343 0.31 -4.95 8.03
C GLY A 343 1.82 -5.09 8.14
N LEU A 344 2.49 -4.33 9.01
CA LEU A 344 3.95 -4.39 9.18
C LEU A 344 4.38 -5.62 9.98
N ILE A 345 3.49 -6.07 10.88
CA ILE A 345 3.67 -7.26 11.69
C ILE A 345 2.40 -8.12 11.67
N ASP A 346 2.54 -9.42 11.89
CA ASP A 346 1.43 -10.36 11.98
C ASP A 346 0.75 -10.37 13.37
N SER A 347 -0.27 -11.22 13.53
CA SER A 347 -0.98 -11.36 14.82
C SER A 347 -0.09 -11.86 15.95
N ARG A 348 1.01 -12.57 15.62
CA ARG A 348 2.03 -13.11 16.53
C ARG A 348 3.18 -12.12 16.78
N ASN A 349 3.05 -10.87 16.33
CA ASN A 349 4.07 -9.82 16.41
C ASN A 349 5.35 -10.13 15.63
N ARG A 350 5.28 -10.91 14.55
CA ARG A 350 6.42 -11.19 13.65
C ARG A 350 6.43 -10.23 12.48
N VAL A 351 7.60 -9.90 11.97
CA VAL A 351 7.68 -9.07 10.76
C VAL A 351 7.11 -9.87 9.58
N GLN A 352 6.29 -9.22 8.75
CA GLN A 352 5.77 -9.91 7.57
C GLN A 352 6.88 -10.20 6.57
N GLU A 353 7.06 -11.47 6.22
CA GLU A 353 8.13 -11.90 5.30
C GLU A 353 8.02 -11.26 3.92
N SER A 354 6.79 -11.06 3.44
CA SER A 354 6.52 -10.38 2.17
C SER A 354 7.04 -8.95 2.11
N LEU A 355 7.19 -8.26 3.26
CA LEU A 355 7.78 -6.92 3.30
C LEU A 355 9.30 -6.97 3.20
N LEU A 356 9.93 -7.95 3.84
CA LEU A 356 11.39 -8.14 3.78
C LEU A 356 11.83 -8.58 2.39
N GLN A 357 11.03 -9.43 1.72
CA GLN A 357 11.29 -9.87 0.35
C GLN A 357 11.24 -8.72 -0.69
N ARG A 358 10.68 -7.56 -0.35
CA ARG A 358 10.67 -6.36 -1.21
C ARG A 358 11.88 -5.45 -1.01
N LEU A 359 12.73 -5.74 -0.04
CA LEU A 359 13.95 -4.99 0.16
C LEU A 359 14.99 -5.46 -0.85
N THR A 360 15.66 -4.51 -1.52
CA THR A 360 16.88 -4.87 -2.24
C THR A 360 17.95 -5.33 -1.24
N PRO A 361 18.96 -6.10 -1.67
CA PRO A 361 20.06 -6.51 -0.79
C PRO A 361 20.72 -5.32 -0.06
N GLU A 362 20.88 -4.19 -0.74
CA GLU A 362 21.43 -2.96 -0.15
C GLU A 362 20.48 -2.34 0.89
N GLN A 363 19.17 -2.40 0.66
CA GLN A 363 18.17 -1.91 1.60
C GLN A 363 18.07 -2.80 2.84
N ASP A 364 18.08 -4.13 2.68
CA ASP A 364 18.12 -5.07 3.80
C ASP A 364 19.39 -4.87 4.63
N GLN A 365 20.56 -4.78 3.98
CA GLN A 365 21.81 -4.49 4.66
C GLN A 365 21.76 -3.17 5.44
N ARG A 366 21.25 -2.09 4.83
CA ARG A 366 21.09 -0.79 5.51
C ARG A 366 20.12 -0.88 6.69
N LEU A 367 19.03 -1.64 6.57
CA LEU A 367 18.08 -1.88 7.66
C LEU A 367 18.76 -2.61 8.82
N ARG A 368 19.50 -3.69 8.55
CA ARG A 368 20.27 -4.45 9.54
C ARG A 368 21.25 -3.53 10.29
N GLU A 369 22.04 -2.75 9.55
CA GLU A 369 22.98 -1.79 10.13
C GLU A 369 22.29 -0.74 11.01
N ASN A 370 21.15 -0.19 10.56
CA ASN A 370 20.37 0.77 11.34
C ASN A 370 19.88 0.15 12.65
N VAL A 371 19.39 -1.08 12.61
CA VAL A 371 18.88 -1.77 13.81
C VAL A 371 20.01 -2.12 14.76
N LEU A 372 21.19 -2.52 14.27
CA LEU A 372 22.38 -2.73 15.08
C LEU A 372 22.82 -1.44 15.80
N MET A 373 22.87 -0.32 15.08
CA MET A 373 23.20 0.98 15.68
C MET A 373 22.15 1.45 16.70
N LEU A 374 20.88 1.03 16.56
CA LEU A 374 19.84 1.32 17.53
C LEU A 374 19.95 0.42 18.77
N ALA A 375 20.32 -0.84 18.60
CA ALA A 375 20.43 -1.82 19.67
C ALA A 375 21.63 -1.57 20.58
N ASP A 376 22.77 -1.16 20.00
CA ASP A 376 23.99 -0.81 20.75
C ASP A 376 24.71 0.39 20.10
N PRO A 377 24.24 1.62 20.36
CA PRO A 377 24.81 2.82 19.75
C PRO A 377 26.21 3.15 20.26
N GLY A 378 26.66 2.57 21.38
CA GLY A 378 28.01 2.79 21.93
C GLY A 378 29.05 1.79 21.42
N SER A 379 28.64 0.81 20.61
CA SER A 379 29.57 -0.20 20.09
C SER A 379 30.57 0.36 19.09
N LEU A 380 31.77 -0.24 19.06
CA LEU A 380 32.78 0.04 18.03
C LEU A 380 32.24 -0.19 16.61
N VAL A 381 31.32 -1.14 16.44
CA VAL A 381 30.65 -1.42 15.17
C VAL A 381 29.76 -0.25 14.76
N ALA A 382 28.97 0.32 15.68
CA ALA A 382 28.16 1.49 15.41
C ALA A 382 29.02 2.71 15.04
N ASP A 383 30.16 2.91 15.71
CA ASP A 383 31.09 4.00 15.40
C ASP A 383 31.76 3.83 14.03
N GLU A 384 32.14 2.61 13.66
CA GLU A 384 32.68 2.31 12.34
C GLU A 384 31.64 2.55 11.24
N LEU A 385 30.39 2.10 11.44
CA LEU A 385 29.29 2.34 10.49
C LEU A 385 29.01 3.84 10.32
N ARG A 386 29.03 4.64 11.40
CA ARG A 386 28.90 6.10 11.31
C ARG A 386 30.03 6.72 10.49
N ARG A 387 31.29 6.34 10.76
CA ARG A 387 32.45 6.82 10.03
C ARG A 387 32.36 6.46 8.54
N ARG A 388 32.00 5.22 8.22
CA ARG A 388 31.79 4.77 6.83
C ARG A 388 30.76 5.62 6.10
N ARG A 389 29.61 5.90 6.73
CA ARG A 389 28.55 6.73 6.15
C ARG A 389 28.94 8.18 5.95
N ILE A 390 29.72 8.77 6.87
CA ILE A 390 30.26 10.12 6.71
C ILE A 390 31.19 10.17 5.49
N ASN A 391 32.03 9.16 5.32
CA ASN A 391 32.93 9.07 4.16
C ASN A 391 32.17 8.84 2.85
N GLU A 392 31.16 7.97 2.84
CA GLU A 392 30.29 7.74 1.68
C GLU A 392 29.50 9.01 1.30
N ALA A 393 28.98 9.74 2.28
CA ALA A 393 28.27 11.01 2.05
C ALA A 393 29.22 12.11 1.55
N GLY A 394 30.45 12.16 2.04
CA GLY A 394 31.49 13.09 1.58
C GLY A 394 32.05 12.77 0.19
N ALA A 395 31.97 11.51 -0.26
CA ALA A 395 32.38 11.10 -1.61
C ALA A 395 31.27 11.28 -2.67
N ALA A 396 30.01 11.39 -2.24
CA ALA A 396 28.85 11.60 -3.11
C ALA A 396 28.42 13.07 -3.25
N ALA A 397 29.01 13.97 -2.44
CA ALA A 397 28.87 15.43 -2.52
C ALA A 397 29.99 16.02 -3.37
#